data_AF-A0A8H5PES9-F1
#
_entry.id   AF-A0A8H5PES9-F1
#
_cell.length_a   1.000
_cell.length_b   1.000
_cell.length_c   1.000
_cell.angle_alpha   90.00
_cell.angle_beta   90.00
_cell.angle_gamma   90.00
#
_symmetry.space_group_name_H-M   'P 1'
#
loop_
_entity.id
_entity.type
_entity.pdbx_description
1 polymer ?
#
loop_
_entity_poly.entity_id
_entity_poly.type
_entity_poly.pdbx_seq_one_letter_code
_entity_poly.pdbx_strand_id
1 'polypeptide(L)'
;MSSSNNQASEALNSKQQRQYQCLCILLQAVNETCKHRSDIRYSSGKSHSDARLTDYEKLICKMAQILDNEKGGDSVTALIVAKGLRGPDYVFASNLKKASELERAKLFLSDLLEYVGSNPDELTPKGLQKQVFDRILEFNFLRFDAYLNGLGAALQSCIDNCERSQESSRFSDMAQLQAIKDKSLFPRDMTSSTNSKTKCKKPAPPSSLILAKTPGTKRDLEIVFRDCEDLIKAIHNSQLTGINNVFDKYIGITEPAISYQWSQLRHHLGRLHSLRQASEVIIEASAKWPLLFKNFTVNYIPSSRPQRFTGIHRLHASPTDIIEAAFPGQDLSYYEGDIAELRRHGLEEQIQKQELKFPTKTLVHCEANLHSHLITAGKTRPCDFWNDVMFIATSKPPCRLCYYYFQDGDNDFQVQLSHMNLYPRWRLPDIVDSNDEASILHREELIEDIFEHMQGSILNVLQEKFPQWKRNDSRTDSRGCTDIREGADSRTPTGEHYMQPPVMDDDGYVTDLCTDTFGLAH
;
A
#
# COMPACT_ATOMS: atom_id res chain seq x y z
N MET A 1 -11.52 -15.91 34.49
CA MET A 1 -12.60 -15.18 35.19
C MET A 1 -11.88 -14.06 35.92
N SER A 2 -11.97 -12.81 35.48
CA SER A 2 -13.13 -11.90 35.40
C SER A 2 -12.66 -10.70 34.53
N SER A 3 -13.43 -9.91 33.80
CA SER A 3 -14.84 -9.84 33.46
C SER A 3 -14.91 -9.07 32.14
N SER A 4 -15.93 -9.37 31.34
CA SER A 4 -16.39 -8.56 30.23
C SER A 4 -16.67 -7.14 30.73
N ASN A 5 -15.91 -6.15 30.28
CA ASN A 5 -16.36 -4.76 30.29
C ASN A 5 -16.67 -4.38 28.84
N ASN A 6 -17.97 -4.18 28.58
CA ASN A 6 -18.45 -3.39 27.47
C ASN A 6 -17.75 -2.02 27.54
N GLN A 7 -16.94 -1.69 26.55
CA GLN A 7 -16.46 -0.31 26.36
C GLN A 7 -17.08 0.22 25.07
N ALA A 8 -17.70 1.38 25.21
CA ALA A 8 -18.66 1.96 24.30
C ALA A 8 -18.01 2.33 22.96
N SER A 9 -18.47 1.66 21.92
CA SER A 9 -18.29 2.08 20.54
C SER A 9 -19.38 3.10 20.26
N GLU A 10 -19.03 4.38 20.23
CA GLU A 10 -19.88 5.34 19.53
C GLU A 10 -19.63 5.16 18.03
N ALA A 11 -20.33 4.17 17.47
CA ALA A 11 -20.47 4.05 16.03
C ALA A 11 -21.00 5.37 15.47
N LEU A 12 -20.65 5.69 14.22
CA LEU A 12 -21.24 6.82 13.50
C LEU A 12 -22.76 6.78 13.65
N ASN A 13 -23.39 7.94 13.83
CA ASN A 13 -24.85 7.98 13.88
C ASN A 13 -25.43 7.47 12.55
N SER A 14 -26.70 7.08 12.55
CA SER A 14 -27.32 6.44 11.38
C SER A 14 -27.28 7.31 10.11
N LYS A 15 -27.28 8.64 10.25
CA LYS A 15 -27.21 9.59 9.14
C LYS A 15 -25.78 9.63 8.56
N GLN A 16 -24.78 9.81 9.41
CA GLN A 16 -23.35 9.78 9.02
C GLN A 16 -22.97 8.45 8.38
N GLN A 17 -23.45 7.33 8.94
CA GLN A 17 -23.17 6.01 8.38
C GLN A 17 -23.78 5.85 6.98
N ARG A 18 -25.01 6.36 6.76
CA ARG A 18 -25.64 6.37 5.43
C ARG A 18 -24.84 7.22 4.45
N GLN A 19 -24.44 8.43 4.86
CA GLN A 19 -23.65 9.33 4.02
C GLN A 19 -22.30 8.72 3.66
N TYR A 20 -21.55 8.17 4.62
CA TYR A 20 -20.30 7.46 4.38
C TYR A 20 -20.45 6.33 3.35
N GLN A 21 -21.50 5.52 3.48
CA GLN A 21 -21.79 4.45 2.54
C GLN A 21 -22.04 5.00 1.13
N CYS A 22 -22.87 6.04 1.00
CA CYS A 22 -23.16 6.69 -0.28
C CYS A 22 -21.91 7.32 -0.91
N LEU A 23 -21.09 8.03 -0.13
CA LEU A 23 -19.83 8.61 -0.57
C LEU A 23 -18.87 7.55 -1.12
N CYS A 24 -18.73 6.43 -0.41
CA CYS A 24 -17.88 5.33 -0.86
C CYS A 24 -18.39 4.70 -2.16
N ILE A 25 -19.70 4.40 -2.23
CA ILE A 25 -20.34 3.83 -3.42
C ILE A 25 -20.16 4.76 -4.62
N LEU A 26 -20.47 6.04 -4.44
CA LEU A 26 -20.43 7.03 -5.51
C LEU A 26 -19.01 7.29 -6.00
N LEU A 27 -18.03 7.45 -5.10
CA LEU A 27 -16.64 7.66 -5.50
C LEU A 27 -16.09 6.46 -6.28
N GLN A 28 -16.39 5.22 -5.86
CA GLN A 28 -16.00 4.04 -6.62
C GLN A 28 -16.71 3.97 -7.97
N ALA A 29 -18.01 4.26 -8.01
CA ALA A 29 -18.80 4.21 -9.24
C ALA A 29 -18.29 5.21 -10.27
N VAL A 30 -18.13 6.48 -9.88
CA VAL A 30 -17.60 7.55 -10.75
C VAL A 30 -16.22 7.18 -11.30
N ASN A 31 -15.32 6.66 -10.45
CA ASN A 31 -14.01 6.19 -10.90
C ASN A 31 -14.10 5.04 -11.92
N GLU A 32 -14.94 4.03 -11.67
CA GLU A 32 -15.11 2.90 -12.59
C GLU A 32 -15.75 3.34 -13.92
N THR A 33 -16.70 4.27 -13.88
CA THR A 33 -17.30 4.87 -15.08
C THR A 33 -16.26 5.64 -15.90
N CYS A 34 -15.42 6.47 -15.27
CA CYS A 34 -14.34 7.19 -15.95
C CYS A 34 -13.30 6.22 -16.56
N LYS A 35 -12.94 5.14 -15.85
CA LYS A 35 -12.06 4.09 -16.39
C LYS A 35 -12.66 3.45 -17.65
N HIS A 36 -13.95 3.10 -17.60
CA HIS A 36 -14.62 2.47 -18.73
C HIS A 36 -14.72 3.44 -19.92
N ARG A 37 -15.13 4.68 -19.68
CA ARG A 37 -15.23 5.75 -20.69
C ARG A 37 -13.91 5.97 -21.43
N SER A 38 -12.80 6.00 -20.70
CA SER A 38 -11.49 6.34 -21.26
C SER A 38 -10.64 5.11 -21.65
N ASP A 39 -11.17 3.89 -21.53
CA ASP A 39 -10.45 2.60 -21.67
C ASP A 39 -9.13 2.56 -20.84
N ILE A 40 -9.17 3.12 -19.62
CA ILE A 40 -8.01 3.14 -18.72
C ILE A 40 -7.94 1.79 -18.00
N ARG A 41 -6.94 0.98 -18.36
CA ARG A 41 -6.75 -0.39 -17.82
C ARG A 41 -5.69 -0.48 -16.72
N TYR A 42 -4.82 0.52 -16.64
CA TYR A 42 -3.73 0.58 -15.68
C TYR A 42 -3.49 2.02 -15.23
N SER A 43 -3.13 2.19 -13.96
CA SER A 43 -2.49 3.40 -13.45
C SER A 43 -1.54 3.02 -12.34
N SER A 44 -0.34 3.58 -12.36
CA SER A 44 0.67 3.48 -11.30
C SER A 44 0.59 4.62 -10.28
N GLY A 45 -0.24 5.64 -10.52
CA GLY A 45 -0.18 6.91 -9.81
C GLY A 45 1.16 7.64 -10.00
N LYS A 46 1.28 8.87 -9.49
CA LYS A 46 2.53 9.65 -9.53
C LYS A 46 3.61 8.93 -8.69
N SER A 47 4.68 8.45 -9.35
CA SER A 47 5.74 7.62 -8.75
C SER A 47 6.84 8.39 -8.00
N HIS A 48 6.69 9.71 -7.82
CA HIS A 48 7.70 10.58 -7.20
C HIS A 48 7.68 10.60 -5.66
N SER A 49 6.93 9.72 -5.00
CA SER A 49 6.68 9.80 -3.56
C SER A 49 7.86 9.37 -2.67
N ASP A 50 8.68 8.43 -3.12
CA ASP A 50 9.77 7.85 -2.29
C ASP A 50 11.05 8.71 -2.28
N ALA A 51 11.21 9.63 -3.23
CA ALA A 51 12.33 10.56 -3.24
C ALA A 51 12.36 11.44 -1.99
N ARG A 52 11.21 11.61 -1.31
CA ARG A 52 11.06 12.42 -0.10
C ARG A 52 11.34 11.65 1.19
N LEU A 53 11.38 10.32 1.17
CA LEU A 53 11.66 9.53 2.36
C LEU A 53 13.17 9.53 2.67
N THR A 54 13.49 9.76 3.94
CA THR A 54 14.83 9.58 4.49
C THR A 54 15.25 8.11 4.45
N ASP A 55 16.55 7.84 4.56
CA ASP A 55 17.06 6.47 4.64
C ASP A 55 16.47 5.69 5.82
N TYR A 56 16.20 6.38 6.93
CA TYR A 56 15.60 5.78 8.11
C TYR A 56 14.15 5.38 7.85
N GLU A 57 13.35 6.26 7.25
CA GLU A 57 11.97 5.95 6.87
C GLU A 57 11.90 4.81 5.84
N LYS A 58 12.81 4.78 4.87
CA LYS A 58 12.94 3.68 3.91
C LYS A 58 13.22 2.35 4.61
N LEU A 59 14.11 2.34 5.60
CA LEU A 59 14.41 1.16 6.42
C LEU A 59 13.16 0.62 7.11
N ILE A 60 12.45 1.46 7.87
CA ILE A 60 11.27 1.02 8.62
C ILE A 60 10.11 0.65 7.70
N CYS A 61 9.98 1.27 6.53
CA CYS A 61 9.04 0.83 5.48
C CYS A 61 9.39 -0.56 4.95
N LYS A 62 10.68 -0.85 4.73
CA LYS A 62 11.13 -2.19 4.33
C LYS A 62 10.91 -3.23 5.43
N MET A 63 11.10 -2.87 6.69
CA MET A 63 10.76 -3.72 7.84
C MET A 63 9.26 -4.02 7.91
N ALA A 64 8.39 -3.00 7.77
CA ALA A 64 6.94 -3.21 7.70
C ALA A 64 6.56 -4.11 6.51
N GLN A 65 7.22 -3.93 5.36
CA GLN A 65 7.01 -4.74 4.16
C GLN A 65 7.32 -6.23 4.35
N ILE A 66 8.43 -6.58 5.03
CA ILE A 66 8.80 -7.99 5.25
C ILE A 66 7.92 -8.68 6.31
N LEU A 67 7.22 -7.91 7.16
CA LEU A 67 6.24 -8.44 8.11
C LEU A 67 4.88 -8.74 7.46
N ASP A 68 4.58 -8.11 6.32
CA ASP A 68 3.40 -8.38 5.50
C ASP A 68 3.69 -9.56 4.57
N ASN A 69 3.53 -10.78 5.08
CA ASN A 69 3.91 -12.02 4.41
C ASN A 69 2.79 -12.67 3.58
N GLU A 70 1.72 -11.94 3.30
CA GLU A 70 0.60 -12.38 2.46
C GLU A 70 0.38 -11.42 1.28
N LYS A 71 -0.24 -11.93 0.21
CA LYS A 71 -0.63 -11.11 -0.94
C LYS A 71 -2.06 -10.63 -0.75
N GLY A 72 -2.25 -9.32 -0.66
CA GLY A 72 -3.58 -8.71 -0.56
C GLY A 72 -3.54 -7.43 0.26
N GLY A 73 -4.68 -6.76 0.42
CA GLY A 73 -4.83 -5.58 1.30
C GLY A 73 -5.24 -5.93 2.73
N ASP A 74 -5.63 -7.19 2.97
CA ASP A 74 -6.15 -7.63 4.26
C ASP A 74 -5.05 -7.87 5.32
N SER A 75 -3.77 -7.94 4.93
CA SER A 75 -2.61 -8.27 5.79
C SER A 75 -1.61 -7.12 6.00
N VAL A 76 -1.96 -5.89 5.57
CA VAL A 76 -1.07 -4.71 5.65
C VAL A 76 -0.55 -4.55 7.07
N THR A 77 0.71 -4.15 7.20
CA THR A 77 1.40 -3.99 8.48
C THR A 77 1.91 -2.57 8.63
N ALA A 78 1.65 -1.94 9.77
CA ALA A 78 2.22 -0.67 10.21
C ALA A 78 3.29 -0.92 11.28
N LEU A 79 4.34 -0.10 11.33
CA LEU A 79 5.49 -0.23 12.22
C LEU A 79 5.98 1.16 12.65
N ILE A 80 6.35 1.29 13.91
CA ILE A 80 7.17 2.39 14.43
C ILE A 80 8.38 1.83 15.17
N VAL A 81 9.35 2.70 15.44
CA VAL A 81 10.43 2.44 16.41
C VAL A 81 10.38 3.54 17.45
N ALA A 82 9.91 3.20 18.65
CA ALA A 82 9.89 4.08 19.79
C ALA A 82 11.25 4.05 20.52
N LYS A 83 11.47 5.05 21.37
CA LYS A 83 12.60 5.06 22.31
C LYS A 83 12.22 4.23 23.53
N GLY A 84 12.84 3.06 23.66
CA GLY A 84 12.68 2.18 24.82
C GLY A 84 13.68 2.49 25.93
N LEU A 85 13.50 1.84 27.09
CA LEU A 85 14.33 2.05 28.28
C LEU A 85 15.81 1.66 28.08
N ARG A 86 16.08 0.63 27.28
CA ARG A 86 17.43 0.05 27.07
C ARG A 86 17.94 0.16 25.63
N GLY A 87 17.08 0.58 24.72
CA GLY A 87 17.30 0.52 23.29
C GLY A 87 16.01 0.80 22.53
N PRO A 88 16.01 0.63 21.21
CA PRO A 88 14.83 0.84 20.38
C PRO A 88 13.68 -0.14 20.73
N ASP A 89 12.45 0.35 20.70
CA ASP A 89 11.24 -0.45 20.89
C ASP A 89 10.43 -0.49 19.58
N TYR A 90 10.54 -1.59 18.85
CA TYR A 90 9.80 -1.85 17.64
C TYR A 90 8.36 -2.23 17.99
N VAL A 91 7.38 -1.46 17.51
CA VAL A 91 5.96 -1.76 17.71
C VAL A 91 5.26 -1.82 16.36
N PHE A 92 4.57 -2.92 16.09
CA PHE A 92 3.81 -3.09 14.85
C PHE A 92 2.35 -3.47 15.07
N ALA A 93 1.54 -3.21 14.06
CA ALA A 93 0.14 -3.63 13.96
C ALA A 93 -0.08 -4.22 12.57
N SER A 94 -0.92 -5.25 12.44
CA SER A 94 -1.34 -5.75 11.12
C SER A 94 -2.86 -5.76 11.00
N ASN A 95 -3.36 -5.63 9.78
CA ASN A 95 -4.76 -5.89 9.48
C ASN A 95 -5.04 -7.39 9.61
N LEU A 96 -6.18 -7.74 10.22
CA LEU A 96 -6.80 -9.08 10.24
C LEU A 96 -5.92 -10.28 10.64
N LYS A 97 -4.71 -10.07 11.18
CA LYS A 97 -3.85 -11.15 11.71
C LYS A 97 -4.33 -11.60 13.08
N LYS A 98 -4.32 -12.91 13.32
CA LYS A 98 -4.56 -13.52 14.63
C LYS A 98 -3.36 -13.30 15.55
N ALA A 99 -3.57 -13.41 16.85
CA ALA A 99 -2.50 -13.29 17.84
C ALA A 99 -1.32 -14.24 17.56
N SER A 100 -1.58 -15.49 17.16
CA SER A 100 -0.53 -16.45 16.79
C SER A 100 0.28 -16.03 15.55
N GLU A 101 -0.33 -15.28 14.63
CA GLU A 101 0.34 -14.76 13.43
C GLU A 101 1.20 -13.54 13.76
N LEU A 102 0.69 -12.66 14.64
CA LEU A 102 1.45 -11.53 15.16
C LEU A 102 2.63 -12.00 16.01
N GLU A 103 2.45 -13.01 16.85
CA GLU A 103 3.53 -13.61 17.64
C GLU A 103 4.63 -14.18 16.72
N ARG A 104 4.24 -14.87 15.65
CA ARG A 104 5.20 -15.38 14.66
C ARG A 104 5.97 -14.25 13.97
N ALA A 105 5.31 -13.15 13.62
CA ALA A 105 5.95 -11.98 13.03
C ALA A 105 6.91 -11.28 14.01
N LYS A 106 6.53 -11.20 15.30
CA LYS A 106 7.40 -10.69 16.37
C LYS A 106 8.66 -11.53 16.53
N LEU A 107 8.51 -12.85 16.60
CA LEU A 107 9.65 -13.77 16.70
C LEU A 107 10.56 -13.65 15.47
N PHE A 108 9.98 -13.63 14.27
CA PHE A 108 10.74 -13.44 13.02
C PHE A 108 11.55 -12.14 13.02
N LEU A 109 10.93 -10.99 13.33
CA LEU A 109 11.64 -9.71 13.35
C LEU A 109 12.72 -9.69 14.44
N SER A 110 12.44 -10.24 15.62
CA SER A 110 13.41 -10.32 16.72
C SER A 110 14.62 -11.14 16.31
N ASP A 111 14.39 -12.34 15.77
CA ASP A 111 15.46 -13.25 15.31
C ASP A 111 16.28 -12.62 14.18
N LEU A 112 15.63 -11.90 13.26
CA LEU A 112 16.31 -11.22 12.16
C LEU A 112 17.22 -10.08 12.66
N LEU A 113 16.70 -9.22 13.53
CA LEU A 113 17.45 -8.09 14.09
C LEU A 113 18.62 -8.58 14.96
N GLU A 114 18.40 -9.60 15.79
CA GLU A 114 19.45 -10.20 16.63
C GLU A 114 20.56 -10.82 15.77
N TYR A 115 20.18 -11.57 14.72
CA TYR A 115 21.15 -12.19 13.81
C TYR A 115 22.01 -11.14 13.10
N VAL A 116 21.41 -10.02 12.65
CA VAL A 116 22.15 -8.92 12.01
C VAL A 116 23.04 -8.19 13.02
N GLY A 117 22.55 -7.93 14.24
CA GLY A 117 23.27 -7.21 15.28
C GLY A 117 24.44 -7.98 15.89
N SER A 118 24.29 -9.29 16.03
CA SER A 118 25.33 -10.18 16.58
C SER A 118 26.32 -10.67 15.52
N ASN A 119 25.90 -10.83 14.26
CA ASN A 119 26.69 -11.45 13.18
C ASN A 119 27.48 -12.68 13.68
N PRO A 120 26.79 -13.73 14.16
CA PRO A 120 27.40 -14.77 14.98
C PRO A 120 28.47 -15.58 14.24
N ASP A 121 28.36 -15.66 12.91
CA ASP A 121 29.28 -16.39 12.04
C ASP A 121 30.40 -15.49 11.46
N GLU A 122 30.52 -14.25 11.95
CA GLU A 122 31.51 -13.25 11.50
C GLU A 122 31.54 -13.08 9.97
N LEU A 123 30.37 -13.10 9.34
CA LEU A 123 30.26 -13.08 7.89
C LEU A 123 30.68 -11.72 7.34
N THR A 124 31.25 -11.75 6.13
CA THR A 124 31.39 -10.54 5.31
C THR A 124 30.02 -9.91 5.03
N PRO A 125 29.93 -8.60 4.73
CA PRO A 125 28.65 -7.94 4.47
C PRO A 125 27.78 -8.65 3.41
N LYS A 126 28.40 -9.16 2.34
CA LYS A 126 27.69 -9.94 1.29
C LYS A 126 27.18 -11.29 1.80
N GLY A 127 27.98 -11.98 2.63
CA GLY A 127 27.57 -13.24 3.25
C GLY A 127 26.41 -13.04 4.22
N LEU A 128 26.48 -11.99 5.04
CA LEU A 128 25.42 -11.62 5.98
C LEU A 128 24.14 -11.22 5.25
N GLN A 129 24.25 -10.39 4.20
CA GLN A 129 23.12 -10.02 3.35
C GLN A 129 22.42 -11.25 2.76
N LYS A 130 23.16 -12.24 2.27
CA LYS A 130 22.58 -13.48 1.76
C LYS A 130 21.75 -14.20 2.83
N GLN A 131 22.30 -14.35 4.03
CA GLN A 131 21.59 -15.02 5.13
C GLN A 131 20.35 -14.25 5.59
N VAL A 132 20.41 -12.91 5.59
CA VAL A 132 19.24 -12.04 5.83
C VAL A 132 18.19 -12.24 4.74
N PHE A 133 18.60 -12.27 3.47
CA PHE A 133 17.70 -12.52 2.35
C PHE A 133 17.02 -13.89 2.46
N ASP A 134 17.77 -14.96 2.74
CA ASP A 134 17.22 -16.32 2.88
C ASP A 134 16.15 -16.38 3.99
N ARG A 135 16.39 -15.73 5.14
CA ARG A 135 15.42 -15.64 6.25
C ARG A 135 14.16 -14.84 5.87
N ILE A 136 14.34 -13.71 5.18
CA ILE A 136 13.21 -12.89 4.68
C ILE A 136 12.39 -13.70 3.68
N LEU A 137 13.06 -14.39 2.75
CA LEU A 137 12.43 -15.21 1.72
C LEU A 137 11.65 -16.37 2.34
N GLU A 138 12.22 -17.07 3.32
CA GLU A 138 11.52 -18.14 4.04
C GLU A 138 10.21 -17.64 4.65
N PHE A 139 10.27 -16.54 5.41
CA PHE A 139 9.09 -15.97 6.06
C PHE A 139 8.04 -15.45 5.06
N ASN A 140 8.48 -14.94 3.90
CA ASN A 140 7.64 -14.35 2.86
C ASN A 140 7.32 -15.29 1.71
N PHE A 141 7.65 -16.59 1.78
CA PHE A 141 7.59 -17.48 0.61
C PHE A 141 6.19 -17.56 -0.01
N LEU A 142 5.13 -17.59 0.81
CA LEU A 142 3.74 -17.59 0.33
C LEU A 142 3.42 -16.35 -0.52
N ARG A 143 3.86 -15.18 -0.07
CA ARG A 143 3.73 -13.93 -0.82
C ARG A 143 4.59 -13.93 -2.08
N PHE A 144 5.82 -14.41 -1.98
CA PHE A 144 6.75 -14.54 -3.09
C PHE A 144 6.19 -15.43 -4.20
N ASP A 145 5.71 -16.64 -3.86
CA ASP A 145 5.12 -17.57 -4.81
C ASP A 145 3.88 -16.98 -5.50
N ALA A 146 3.04 -16.23 -4.76
CA ALA A 146 1.88 -15.57 -5.34
C ALA A 146 2.23 -14.46 -6.37
N TYR A 147 3.43 -13.88 -6.30
CA TYR A 147 3.94 -12.98 -7.35
C TYR A 147 4.66 -13.74 -8.46
N LEU A 148 5.38 -14.81 -8.13
CA LEU A 148 6.03 -15.68 -9.10
C LEU A 148 5.02 -16.35 -10.04
N ASN A 149 3.86 -16.76 -9.53
CA ASN A 149 2.74 -17.25 -10.33
C ASN A 149 2.22 -16.21 -11.33
N GLY A 150 2.11 -14.94 -10.91
CA GLY A 150 1.72 -13.84 -11.80
C GLY A 150 2.79 -13.50 -12.84
N LEU A 151 4.07 -13.63 -12.47
CA LEU A 151 5.20 -13.34 -13.34
C LEU A 151 5.18 -14.19 -14.61
N GLY A 152 4.93 -15.49 -14.51
CA GLY A 152 4.95 -16.39 -15.67
C GLY A 152 3.95 -15.98 -16.76
N ALA A 153 2.72 -15.65 -16.38
CA ALA A 153 1.69 -15.19 -17.31
C ALA A 153 2.02 -13.82 -17.94
N ALA A 154 2.55 -12.89 -17.13
CA ALA A 154 2.96 -11.57 -17.61
C ALA A 154 4.15 -11.64 -18.59
N LEU A 155 5.15 -12.48 -18.28
CA LEU A 155 6.30 -12.73 -19.16
C LEU A 155 5.85 -13.32 -20.50
N GLN A 156 5.00 -14.35 -20.49
CA GLN A 156 4.49 -14.95 -21.72
C GLN A 156 3.76 -13.91 -22.58
N SER A 157 2.87 -13.12 -21.97
CA SER A 157 2.10 -12.10 -22.70
C SER A 157 3.00 -11.04 -23.34
N CYS A 158 4.07 -10.62 -22.66
CA CYS A 158 5.02 -9.64 -23.19
C CYS A 158 5.93 -10.23 -24.27
N ILE A 159 6.35 -11.50 -24.12
CA ILE A 159 7.11 -12.22 -25.16
C ILE A 159 6.28 -12.37 -26.44
N ASP A 160 5.04 -12.86 -26.34
CA ASP A 160 4.12 -12.98 -27.48
C ASP A 160 3.89 -11.62 -28.17
N ASN A 161 3.88 -10.53 -27.40
CA ASN A 161 3.77 -9.18 -27.94
C ASN A 161 5.02 -8.76 -28.74
N CYS A 162 6.21 -9.14 -28.28
CA CYS A 162 7.45 -8.90 -29.01
C CYS A 162 7.55 -9.74 -30.28
N GLU A 163 7.15 -11.03 -30.24
CA GLU A 163 7.22 -11.98 -31.37
C GLU A 163 6.37 -11.55 -32.58
N ARG A 164 5.24 -10.89 -32.34
CA ARG A 164 4.32 -10.43 -33.41
C ARG A 164 4.87 -9.30 -34.27
N SER A 165 6.04 -8.74 -33.95
CA SER A 165 6.64 -7.60 -34.67
C SER A 165 7.97 -8.00 -35.33
N GLN A 166 8.22 -7.45 -36.52
CA GLN A 166 9.43 -7.70 -37.31
C GLN A 166 10.60 -6.75 -36.97
N GLU A 167 10.47 -5.92 -35.93
CA GLU A 167 11.49 -4.95 -35.53
C GLU A 167 12.75 -5.59 -34.92
N SER A 168 13.93 -5.24 -35.44
CA SER A 168 15.22 -5.76 -34.98
C SER A 168 15.52 -5.46 -33.50
N SER A 169 15.07 -4.32 -32.98
CA SER A 169 15.27 -3.94 -31.57
C SER A 169 14.57 -4.89 -30.58
N ARG A 170 13.51 -5.58 -31.02
CA ARG A 170 12.71 -6.47 -30.16
C ARG A 170 13.38 -7.81 -29.91
N PHE A 171 14.34 -8.23 -30.73
CA PHE A 171 15.09 -9.46 -30.47
C PHE A 171 15.91 -9.37 -29.18
N SER A 172 16.49 -8.20 -28.89
CA SER A 172 17.22 -7.95 -27.63
C SER A 172 16.26 -7.90 -26.44
N ASP A 173 15.13 -7.20 -26.58
CA ASP A 173 14.08 -7.14 -25.55
C ASP A 173 13.59 -8.56 -25.20
N MET A 174 13.30 -9.39 -26.20
CA MET A 174 12.85 -10.77 -26.01
C MET A 174 13.89 -11.66 -25.33
N ALA A 175 15.16 -11.57 -25.73
CA ALA A 175 16.22 -12.38 -25.12
C ALA A 175 16.33 -12.11 -23.61
N GLN A 176 16.17 -10.85 -23.19
CA GLN A 176 16.14 -10.49 -21.77
C GLN A 176 14.93 -11.08 -21.05
N LEU A 177 13.73 -11.02 -21.65
CA LEU A 177 12.52 -11.61 -21.06
C LEU A 177 12.61 -13.13 -20.95
N GLN A 178 13.13 -13.80 -21.98
CA GLN A 178 13.28 -15.25 -22.00
C GLN A 178 14.28 -15.73 -20.94
N ALA A 179 15.40 -15.01 -20.75
CA ALA A 179 16.36 -15.32 -19.70
C ALA A 179 15.76 -15.26 -18.28
N ILE A 180 14.86 -14.31 -18.01
CA ILE A 180 14.12 -14.23 -16.74
C ILE A 180 13.10 -15.37 -16.66
N LYS A 181 12.39 -15.65 -17.76
CA LYS A 181 11.38 -16.72 -17.83
C LYS A 181 11.98 -18.08 -17.52
N ASP A 182 13.11 -18.43 -18.12
CA ASP A 182 13.78 -19.72 -17.90
C ASP A 182 14.17 -19.90 -16.43
N LYS A 183 14.61 -18.82 -15.77
CA LYS A 183 14.95 -18.82 -14.34
C LYS A 183 13.74 -18.79 -13.41
N SER A 184 12.54 -18.50 -13.91
CA SER A 184 11.30 -18.52 -13.11
C SER A 184 10.65 -19.91 -13.03
N LEU A 185 11.17 -20.88 -13.81
CA LEU A 185 10.67 -22.24 -13.93
C LEU A 185 11.48 -23.20 -13.05
N PHE A 186 11.07 -23.33 -11.79
CA PHE A 186 11.67 -24.28 -10.85
C PHE A 186 10.61 -24.86 -9.89
N PRO A 187 10.86 -26.04 -9.30
CA PRO A 187 9.98 -26.64 -8.28
C PRO A 187 9.87 -25.73 -7.06
N ARG A 188 8.66 -25.60 -6.50
CA ARG A 188 8.36 -24.65 -5.42
C ARG A 188 7.86 -25.31 -4.14
N ASP A 189 8.09 -26.61 -4.00
CA ASP A 189 7.58 -27.39 -2.88
C ASP A 189 8.36 -27.08 -1.60
N MET A 190 7.71 -26.37 -0.66
CA MET A 190 8.25 -26.00 0.65
C MET A 190 7.67 -26.84 1.80
N THR A 191 7.14 -28.05 1.53
CA THR A 191 6.41 -28.91 2.50
C THR A 191 7.15 -29.26 3.80
N SER A 192 8.44 -28.96 3.90
CA SER A 192 9.26 -29.16 5.10
C SER A 192 9.36 -27.94 6.03
N SER A 193 9.05 -26.72 5.59
CA SER A 193 9.12 -25.51 6.43
C SER A 193 7.87 -25.32 7.32
N THR A 194 6.71 -25.82 6.91
CA THR A 194 5.44 -25.66 7.66
C THR A 194 5.17 -26.72 8.73
N ASN A 195 5.88 -27.86 8.72
CA ASN A 195 5.57 -29.02 9.59
C ASN A 195 6.37 -29.12 10.90
N SER A 196 7.20 -28.12 11.23
CA SER A 196 8.02 -28.15 12.47
C SER A 196 7.46 -27.35 13.65
N LYS A 197 6.27 -26.71 13.58
CA LYS A 197 5.70 -25.96 14.73
C LYS A 197 4.21 -26.15 15.04
N THR A 198 3.55 -27.20 14.58
CA THR A 198 2.14 -27.48 14.95
C THR A 198 1.90 -28.96 15.27
N LYS A 199 2.07 -29.34 16.53
CA LYS A 199 1.43 -30.55 17.09
C LYS A 199 0.37 -30.13 18.11
N CYS A 200 -0.89 -30.12 17.69
CA CYS A 200 -2.02 -30.33 18.59
C CYS A 200 -2.88 -31.46 18.01
N LYS A 201 -2.92 -32.58 18.73
CA LYS A 201 -3.55 -33.85 18.33
C LYS A 201 -5.09 -33.81 18.51
N LYS A 202 -5.83 -34.50 17.64
CA LYS A 202 -6.76 -35.61 18.00
C LYS A 202 -7.25 -36.39 16.76
N PRO A 203 -7.68 -37.67 16.91
CA PRO A 203 -7.69 -38.67 15.83
C PRO A 203 -9.06 -38.87 15.17
N ALA A 204 -9.06 -39.35 13.91
CA ALA A 204 -10.22 -39.93 13.25
C ALA A 204 -9.82 -41.21 12.46
N PRO A 205 -10.75 -42.18 12.26
CA PRO A 205 -10.45 -43.55 11.84
C PRO A 205 -10.43 -43.74 10.31
N PRO A 206 -9.98 -44.91 9.81
CA PRO A 206 -9.40 -45.02 8.49
C PRO A 206 -10.43 -45.45 7.44
N SER A 207 -10.36 -44.84 6.25
CA SER A 207 -10.59 -45.55 4.99
C SER A 207 -10.19 -44.68 3.80
N SER A 208 -9.47 -45.32 2.87
CA SER A 208 -9.14 -44.97 1.49
C SER A 208 -7.74 -44.37 1.24
N LEU A 209 -6.93 -45.23 0.64
CA LEU A 209 -5.56 -45.06 0.15
C LEU A 209 -5.51 -43.98 -0.93
N ILE A 210 -4.84 -42.85 -0.62
CA ILE A 210 -4.22 -42.00 -1.63
C ILE A 210 -2.79 -41.70 -1.17
N LEU A 211 -1.86 -42.04 -2.06
CA LEU A 211 -0.40 -41.94 -2.02
C LEU A 211 0.15 -40.84 -1.09
N ALA A 212 0.75 -41.26 0.03
CA ALA A 212 1.52 -40.37 0.90
C ALA A 212 2.78 -39.88 0.16
N LYS A 213 2.85 -38.59 -0.17
CA LYS A 213 4.09 -37.94 -0.60
C LYS A 213 4.99 -37.73 0.61
N THR A 214 6.24 -38.17 0.49
CA THR A 214 7.33 -38.10 1.45
C THR A 214 7.63 -36.65 1.87
N PRO A 215 8.04 -36.37 3.13
CA PRO A 215 8.43 -35.02 3.56
C PRO A 215 9.69 -34.54 2.82
N GLY A 216 9.70 -33.30 2.35
CA GLY A 216 10.89 -32.67 1.78
C GLY A 216 12.06 -32.66 2.77
N THR A 217 13.26 -32.95 2.30
CA THR A 217 14.50 -32.92 3.09
C THR A 217 15.02 -31.48 3.20
N LYS A 218 15.91 -31.19 4.18
CA LYS A 218 16.62 -29.90 4.29
C LYS A 218 17.30 -29.49 2.96
N ARG A 219 17.79 -30.48 2.21
CA ARG A 219 18.41 -30.30 0.90
C ARG A 219 17.43 -29.76 -0.15
N ASP A 220 16.16 -30.10 -0.07
CA ASP A 220 15.15 -29.64 -1.04
C ASP A 220 14.83 -28.15 -0.83
N LEU A 221 14.77 -27.68 0.43
CA LEU A 221 14.63 -26.25 0.73
C LEU A 221 15.83 -25.43 0.24
N GLU A 222 17.05 -25.96 0.43
CA GLU A 222 18.28 -25.31 -0.03
C GLU A 222 18.31 -25.15 -1.56
N ILE A 223 17.73 -26.10 -2.31
CA ILE A 223 17.57 -26.01 -3.76
C ILE A 223 16.58 -24.90 -4.12
N VAL A 224 15.39 -24.89 -3.50
CA VAL A 224 14.36 -23.85 -3.78
C VAL A 224 14.90 -22.44 -3.51
N PHE A 225 15.63 -22.24 -2.42
CA PHE A 225 16.23 -20.93 -2.11
C PHE A 225 17.30 -20.52 -3.11
N ARG A 226 18.13 -21.47 -3.57
CA ARG A 226 19.10 -21.19 -4.63
C ARG A 226 18.43 -20.76 -5.92
N ASP A 227 17.37 -21.44 -6.34
CA ASP A 227 16.63 -21.12 -7.55
C ASP A 227 15.94 -19.73 -7.44
N CYS A 228 15.37 -19.42 -6.27
CA CYS A 228 14.83 -18.09 -5.98
C CYS A 228 15.93 -17.02 -6.06
N GLU A 229 17.10 -17.27 -5.49
CA GLU A 229 18.24 -16.36 -5.52
C GLU A 229 18.73 -16.12 -6.96
N ASP A 230 18.80 -17.17 -7.77
CA ASP A 230 19.23 -17.10 -9.18
C ASP A 230 18.24 -16.34 -10.05
N LEU A 231 16.94 -16.46 -9.78
CA LEU A 231 15.91 -15.62 -10.39
C LEU A 231 16.09 -14.16 -9.97
N ILE A 232 16.21 -13.88 -8.67
CA ILE A 232 16.35 -12.51 -8.15
C ILE A 232 17.62 -11.84 -8.69
N LYS A 233 18.73 -12.58 -8.83
CA LYS A 233 19.96 -12.11 -9.47
C LYS A 233 19.71 -11.72 -10.93
N ALA A 234 18.96 -12.52 -11.68
CA ALA A 234 18.62 -12.18 -13.06
C ALA A 234 17.72 -10.95 -13.18
N ILE A 235 16.74 -10.81 -12.29
CA ILE A 235 15.89 -9.60 -12.22
C ILE A 235 16.75 -8.37 -11.90
N HIS A 236 17.66 -8.48 -10.95
CA HIS A 236 18.55 -7.37 -10.62
C HIS A 236 19.48 -7.00 -11.78
N ASN A 237 20.07 -7.99 -12.44
CA ASN A 237 20.93 -7.75 -13.59
C ASN A 237 20.15 -7.12 -14.76
N SER A 238 18.91 -7.54 -14.99
CA SER A 238 18.08 -6.95 -16.06
C SER A 238 17.73 -5.48 -15.80
N GLN A 239 17.54 -5.10 -14.53
CA GLN A 239 17.39 -3.70 -14.14
C GLN A 239 18.64 -2.88 -14.47
N LEU A 240 19.84 -3.43 -14.25
CA LEU A 240 21.11 -2.78 -14.59
C LEU A 240 21.35 -2.69 -16.09
N THR A 241 20.90 -3.68 -16.86
CA THR A 241 21.05 -3.69 -18.33
C THR A 241 19.93 -2.96 -19.08
N GLY A 242 19.06 -2.25 -18.36
CA GLY A 242 18.11 -1.32 -18.98
C GLY A 242 16.73 -1.88 -19.30
N ILE A 243 16.26 -2.94 -18.64
CA ILE A 243 14.86 -3.44 -18.79
C ILE A 243 13.81 -2.33 -18.50
N ASN A 244 14.17 -1.31 -17.72
CA ASN A 244 13.31 -0.15 -17.50
C ASN A 244 13.04 0.65 -18.79
N ASN A 245 14.03 0.77 -19.68
CA ASN A 245 13.85 1.41 -20.98
C ASN A 245 12.88 0.61 -21.85
N VAL A 246 12.89 -0.72 -21.72
CA VAL A 246 11.91 -1.62 -22.35
C VAL A 246 10.52 -1.29 -21.80
N PHE A 247 10.34 -1.23 -20.48
CA PHE A 247 9.05 -0.85 -19.90
C PHE A 247 8.57 0.52 -20.37
N ASP A 248 9.42 1.54 -20.36
CA ASP A 248 9.02 2.89 -20.77
C ASP A 248 8.62 2.94 -22.25
N LYS A 249 9.32 2.20 -23.12
CA LYS A 249 8.98 2.02 -24.54
C LYS A 249 7.58 1.42 -24.73
N TYR A 250 7.26 0.33 -24.03
CA TYR A 250 6.01 -0.39 -24.25
C TYR A 250 4.82 0.19 -23.48
N ILE A 251 5.04 0.77 -22.31
CA ILE A 251 3.94 1.32 -21.49
C ILE A 251 3.40 2.62 -22.10
N GLY A 252 4.26 3.49 -22.63
CA GLY A 252 3.88 4.82 -23.11
C GLY A 252 3.36 4.89 -24.55
N ILE A 253 3.63 3.88 -25.40
CA ILE A 253 3.46 3.99 -26.86
C ILE A 253 2.44 2.97 -27.41
N THR A 254 2.03 1.98 -26.61
CA THR A 254 1.19 0.88 -27.11
C THR A 254 -0.28 0.99 -26.70
N GLU A 255 -1.12 0.18 -27.35
CA GLU A 255 -2.54 0.06 -27.01
C GLU A 255 -2.74 -0.28 -25.52
N PRO A 256 -3.86 0.16 -24.89
CA PRO A 256 -4.09 -0.01 -23.46
C PRO A 256 -3.97 -1.45 -22.95
N ALA A 257 -4.36 -2.43 -23.77
CA ALA A 257 -4.26 -3.85 -23.43
C ALA A 257 -2.80 -4.33 -23.36
N ILE A 258 -1.93 -3.84 -24.26
CA ILE A 258 -0.50 -4.18 -24.29
C ILE A 258 0.20 -3.49 -23.14
N SER A 259 -0.01 -2.17 -22.99
CA SER A 259 0.55 -1.37 -21.89
C SER A 259 0.21 -1.97 -20.51
N TYR A 260 -1.00 -2.49 -20.34
CA TYR A 260 -1.40 -3.23 -19.13
C TYR A 260 -0.50 -4.46 -18.85
N GLN A 261 -0.22 -5.30 -19.84
CA GLN A 261 0.60 -6.50 -19.63
C GLN A 261 2.04 -6.16 -19.23
N TRP A 262 2.63 -5.17 -19.89
CA TRP A 262 3.97 -4.66 -19.55
C TRP A 262 4.02 -4.04 -18.16
N SER A 263 2.96 -3.31 -17.79
CA SER A 263 2.81 -2.73 -16.45
C SER A 263 2.70 -3.82 -15.37
N GLN A 264 1.98 -4.91 -15.64
CA GLN A 264 1.88 -6.06 -14.74
C GLN A 264 3.21 -6.81 -14.61
N LEU A 265 3.96 -6.95 -15.71
CA LEU A 265 5.30 -7.52 -15.68
C LEU A 265 6.24 -6.71 -14.80
N ARG A 266 6.31 -5.38 -15.01
CA ARG A 266 7.08 -4.46 -14.17
C ARG A 266 6.70 -4.58 -12.69
N HIS A 267 5.39 -4.66 -12.39
CA HIS A 267 4.91 -4.86 -11.03
C HIS A 267 5.45 -6.16 -10.42
N HIS A 268 5.30 -7.31 -11.09
CA HIS A 268 5.75 -8.59 -10.55
C HIS A 268 7.26 -8.63 -10.31
N LEU A 269 8.06 -8.14 -11.26
CA LEU A 269 9.51 -8.07 -11.12
C LEU A 269 9.91 -7.18 -9.93
N GLY A 270 9.29 -6.01 -9.79
CA GLY A 270 9.54 -5.11 -8.66
C GLY A 270 9.20 -5.74 -7.32
N ARG A 271 8.09 -6.48 -7.21
CA ARG A 271 7.69 -7.15 -5.96
C ARG A 271 8.66 -8.27 -5.57
N LEU A 272 9.12 -9.07 -6.52
CA LEU A 272 10.10 -10.13 -6.25
C LEU A 272 11.46 -9.52 -5.84
N HIS A 273 11.94 -8.53 -6.59
CA HIS A 273 13.20 -7.84 -6.31
C HIS A 273 13.20 -7.12 -4.94
N SER A 274 12.03 -6.65 -4.49
CA SER A 274 11.90 -5.89 -3.23
C SER A 274 12.40 -6.63 -1.98
N LEU A 275 12.38 -7.97 -1.96
CA LEU A 275 12.91 -8.77 -0.85
C LEU A 275 14.43 -8.70 -0.75
N ARG A 276 15.12 -8.68 -1.89
CA ARG A 276 16.56 -8.45 -1.93
C ARG A 276 16.90 -7.03 -1.49
N GLN A 277 16.16 -6.03 -1.97
CA GLN A 277 16.35 -4.64 -1.51
C GLN A 277 16.15 -4.50 -0.01
N ALA A 278 15.19 -5.23 0.58
CA ALA A 278 15.00 -5.22 2.04
C ALA A 278 16.25 -5.76 2.76
N SER A 279 16.86 -6.85 2.26
CA SER A 279 18.12 -7.35 2.83
C SER A 279 19.27 -6.34 2.71
N GLU A 280 19.39 -5.65 1.57
CA GLU A 280 20.43 -4.63 1.34
C GLU A 280 20.28 -3.47 2.32
N VAL A 281 19.07 -2.90 2.41
CA VAL A 281 18.75 -1.78 3.30
C VAL A 281 18.94 -2.13 4.78
N ILE A 282 18.62 -3.35 5.20
CA ILE A 282 18.83 -3.80 6.58
C ILE A 282 20.33 -3.87 6.93
N ILE A 283 21.17 -4.37 6.02
CA ILE A 283 22.63 -4.45 6.23
C ILE A 283 23.27 -3.05 6.20
N GLU A 284 22.85 -2.19 5.29
CA GLU A 284 23.29 -0.79 5.27
C GLU A 284 22.90 -0.06 6.56
N ALA A 285 21.68 -0.30 7.05
CA ALA A 285 21.21 0.27 8.30
C ALA A 285 21.95 -0.25 9.52
N SER A 286 22.39 -1.52 9.54
CA SER A 286 23.15 -2.04 10.68
C SER A 286 24.53 -1.42 10.79
N ALA A 287 25.14 -1.04 9.66
CA ALA A 287 26.35 -0.24 9.64
C ALA A 287 26.09 1.22 10.05
N LYS A 288 25.00 1.82 9.57
CA LYS A 288 24.67 3.25 9.81
C LYS A 288 24.14 3.53 11.21
N TRP A 289 23.30 2.65 11.74
CA TRP A 289 22.63 2.77 13.04
C TRP A 289 22.74 1.46 13.84
N PRO A 290 23.95 1.09 14.32
CA PRO A 290 24.16 -0.18 15.01
C PRO A 290 23.30 -0.34 16.27
N LEU A 291 22.89 0.76 16.91
CA LEU A 291 22.01 0.73 18.08
C LEU A 291 20.59 0.25 17.76
N LEU A 292 20.13 0.32 16.51
CA LEU A 292 18.85 -0.26 16.09
C LEU A 292 18.84 -1.80 16.26
N PHE A 293 20.01 -2.42 16.26
CA PHE A 293 20.18 -3.87 16.29
C PHE A 293 20.73 -4.37 17.64
N LYS A 294 20.69 -3.53 18.69
CA LYS A 294 21.21 -3.86 20.02
C LYS A 294 20.21 -3.50 21.11
N ASN A 295 20.06 -4.39 22.10
CA ASN A 295 19.19 -4.17 23.28
C ASN A 295 17.77 -3.71 22.91
N PHE A 296 17.27 -4.13 21.75
CA PHE A 296 15.96 -3.74 21.25
C PHE A 296 14.86 -4.59 21.87
N THR A 297 13.63 -4.10 21.79
CA THR A 297 12.41 -4.89 22.03
C THR A 297 11.56 -4.92 20.78
N VAL A 298 10.86 -6.03 20.55
CA VAL A 298 9.86 -6.15 19.49
C VAL A 298 8.52 -6.50 20.12
N ASN A 299 7.52 -5.69 19.83
CA ASN A 299 6.17 -5.81 20.34
C ASN A 299 5.14 -5.59 19.23
N TYR A 300 3.92 -6.02 19.49
CA TYR A 300 2.80 -5.78 18.60
C TYR A 300 1.57 -5.37 19.38
N ILE A 301 0.66 -4.68 18.70
CA ILE A 301 -0.70 -4.48 19.18
C ILE A 301 -1.66 -5.43 18.43
N PRO A 302 -2.77 -5.85 19.07
CA PRO A 302 -3.76 -6.67 18.41
C PRO A 302 -4.37 -5.96 17.19
N SER A 303 -4.65 -6.74 16.14
CA SER A 303 -5.44 -6.28 14.99
C SER A 303 -6.81 -5.77 15.44
N SER A 304 -7.29 -4.68 14.83
CA SER A 304 -8.66 -4.20 15.07
C SER A 304 -9.68 -5.31 14.80
N ARG A 305 -10.70 -5.41 15.67
CA ARG A 305 -11.80 -6.34 15.47
C ARG A 305 -12.75 -5.81 14.39
N PRO A 306 -13.13 -6.63 13.39
CA PRO A 306 -14.14 -6.24 12.43
C PRO A 306 -15.49 -5.98 13.11
N GLN A 307 -16.08 -4.82 12.86
CA GLN A 307 -17.41 -4.46 13.37
C GLN A 307 -18.43 -4.50 12.24
N ARG A 308 -19.71 -4.74 12.55
CA ARG A 308 -20.77 -4.68 11.54
C ARG A 308 -21.17 -3.23 11.31
N PHE A 309 -21.55 -2.90 10.08
CA PHE A 309 -22.25 -1.65 9.83
C PHE A 309 -23.60 -1.66 10.58
N THR A 310 -23.83 -0.65 11.42
CA THR A 310 -25.07 -0.44 12.19
C THR A 310 -26.11 0.30 11.35
N GLY A 311 -26.47 -0.25 10.19
CA GLY A 311 -27.39 0.38 9.22
C GLY A 311 -27.82 -0.62 8.15
N ILE A 312 -28.98 -0.39 7.51
CA ILE A 312 -29.63 -1.34 6.61
C ILE A 312 -28.63 -1.84 5.55
N HIS A 313 -28.40 -3.16 5.52
CA HIS A 313 -27.67 -3.81 4.44
C HIS A 313 -28.45 -3.65 3.14
N ARG A 314 -27.83 -3.02 2.14
CA ARG A 314 -28.42 -2.50 0.88
C ARG A 314 -29.36 -1.32 1.16
N LEU A 315 -28.97 -0.16 0.63
CA LEU A 315 -29.77 1.04 0.70
C LEU A 315 -31.06 0.84 -0.10
N HIS A 316 -31.04 -0.02 -1.14
CA HIS A 316 -32.13 -0.19 -2.12
C HIS A 316 -32.60 1.16 -2.68
N ALA A 317 -31.69 2.12 -2.67
CA ALA A 317 -31.94 3.51 -2.98
C ALA A 317 -31.74 3.72 -4.48
N SER A 318 -32.49 4.64 -5.06
CA SER A 318 -32.26 5.00 -6.46
C SER A 318 -30.84 5.59 -6.60
N PRO A 319 -30.19 5.50 -7.78
CA PRO A 319 -28.91 6.18 -8.00
C PRO A 319 -28.96 7.68 -7.68
N THR A 320 -30.11 8.34 -7.90
CA THR A 320 -30.35 9.74 -7.51
C THR A 320 -30.30 9.90 -5.99
N ASP A 321 -30.99 9.04 -5.24
CA ASP A 321 -31.01 9.08 -3.77
C ASP A 321 -29.59 8.89 -3.17
N ILE A 322 -28.75 8.10 -3.84
CA ILE A 322 -27.34 7.89 -3.43
C ILE A 322 -26.52 9.17 -3.63
N ILE A 323 -26.73 9.87 -4.74
CA ILE A 323 -26.06 11.15 -5.02
C ILE A 323 -26.53 12.20 -3.99
N GLU A 324 -27.83 12.35 -3.79
CA GLU A 324 -28.38 13.29 -2.80
C GLU A 324 -27.90 13.01 -1.37
N ALA A 325 -27.80 11.72 -1.00
CA ALA A 325 -27.31 11.32 0.31
C ALA A 325 -25.79 11.49 0.49
N ALA A 326 -25.03 11.50 -0.60
CA ALA A 326 -23.59 11.81 -0.58
C ALA A 326 -23.34 13.32 -0.41
N PHE A 327 -24.27 14.16 -0.87
CA PHE A 327 -24.18 15.62 -0.90
C PHE A 327 -25.38 16.28 -0.21
N PRO A 328 -25.62 16.01 1.09
CA PRO A 328 -26.83 16.47 1.77
C PRO A 328 -26.92 18.00 1.79
N GLY A 329 -27.94 18.56 1.14
CA GLY A 329 -28.21 20.00 1.13
C GLY A 329 -27.28 20.82 0.23
N GLN A 330 -26.41 20.19 -0.54
CA GLN A 330 -25.52 20.87 -1.48
C GLN A 330 -26.17 21.02 -2.86
N ASP A 331 -26.04 22.20 -3.47
CA ASP A 331 -26.48 22.42 -4.84
C ASP A 331 -25.48 21.81 -5.84
N LEU A 332 -25.94 20.87 -6.65
CA LEU A 332 -25.17 20.19 -7.68
C LEU A 332 -25.48 20.70 -9.09
N SER A 333 -26.24 21.79 -9.23
CA SER A 333 -26.64 22.38 -10.53
C SER A 333 -25.45 22.59 -11.48
N TYR A 334 -24.33 23.08 -10.95
CA TYR A 334 -23.08 23.27 -11.70
C TYR A 334 -22.53 21.97 -12.31
N TYR A 335 -22.73 20.82 -11.65
CA TYR A 335 -22.21 19.51 -12.05
C TYR A 335 -23.24 18.66 -12.83
N GLU A 336 -24.45 19.16 -13.08
CA GLU A 336 -25.50 18.38 -13.75
C GLU A 336 -25.07 17.86 -15.13
N GLY A 337 -24.35 18.69 -15.90
CA GLY A 337 -23.80 18.31 -17.19
C GLY A 337 -22.79 17.15 -17.08
N ASP A 338 -21.91 17.21 -16.08
CA ASP A 338 -20.90 16.19 -15.82
C ASP A 338 -21.52 14.87 -15.38
N ILE A 339 -22.51 14.94 -14.50
CA ILE A 339 -23.29 13.78 -14.07
C ILE A 339 -24.00 13.17 -15.27
N ALA A 340 -24.74 13.97 -16.06
CA ALA A 340 -25.47 13.51 -17.24
C ALA A 340 -24.54 12.87 -18.29
N GLU A 341 -23.31 13.34 -18.43
CA GLU A 341 -22.30 12.68 -19.25
C GLU A 341 -21.96 11.29 -18.70
N LEU A 342 -21.60 11.16 -17.42
CA LEU A 342 -21.24 9.87 -16.85
C LEU A 342 -22.42 8.88 -16.86
N ARG A 343 -23.66 9.36 -16.74
CA ARG A 343 -24.88 8.53 -16.93
C ARG A 343 -24.90 7.86 -18.30
N ARG A 344 -24.55 8.57 -19.37
CA ARG A 344 -24.44 8.00 -20.73
C ARG A 344 -23.36 6.92 -20.85
N HIS A 345 -22.42 6.86 -19.91
CA HIS A 345 -21.36 5.86 -19.83
C HIS A 345 -21.60 4.80 -18.75
N GLY A 346 -22.81 4.73 -18.20
CA GLY A 346 -23.26 3.68 -17.29
C GLY A 346 -22.93 3.92 -15.82
N LEU A 347 -23.07 5.18 -15.35
CA LEU A 347 -22.88 5.53 -13.93
C LEU A 347 -23.87 4.78 -13.03
N GLU A 348 -25.13 4.69 -13.42
CA GLU A 348 -26.19 4.01 -12.67
C GLU A 348 -25.86 2.53 -12.41
N GLU A 349 -25.40 1.81 -13.44
CA GLU A 349 -25.02 0.40 -13.32
C GLU A 349 -23.80 0.25 -12.41
N GLN A 350 -22.84 1.18 -12.47
CA GLN A 350 -21.71 1.16 -11.54
C GLN A 350 -22.15 1.44 -10.10
N ILE A 351 -23.04 2.40 -9.86
CA ILE A 351 -23.58 2.68 -8.52
C ILE A 351 -24.23 1.42 -7.93
N GLN A 352 -25.14 0.78 -8.67
CA GLN A 352 -25.80 -0.44 -8.24
C GLN A 352 -24.79 -1.58 -7.98
N LYS A 353 -23.80 -1.73 -8.86
CA LYS A 353 -22.74 -2.74 -8.71
C LYS A 353 -21.87 -2.50 -7.47
N GLN A 354 -21.54 -1.25 -7.14
CA GLN A 354 -20.77 -0.94 -5.93
C GLN A 354 -21.61 -1.11 -4.67
N GLU A 355 -22.89 -0.76 -4.70
CA GLU A 355 -23.82 -1.02 -3.59
C GLU A 355 -23.88 -2.51 -3.24
N LEU A 356 -24.03 -3.38 -4.26
CA LEU A 356 -24.06 -4.83 -4.07
C LEU A 356 -22.75 -5.41 -3.51
N LYS A 357 -21.62 -4.75 -3.79
CA LYS A 357 -20.28 -5.15 -3.32
C LYS A 357 -19.90 -4.50 -1.99
N PHE A 358 -20.73 -3.59 -1.48
CA PHE A 358 -20.39 -2.83 -0.30
C PHE A 358 -20.16 -3.77 0.90
N PRO A 359 -19.07 -3.58 1.67
CA PRO A 359 -18.72 -4.51 2.73
C PRO A 359 -19.77 -4.49 3.85
N THR A 360 -20.03 -5.65 4.44
CA THR A 360 -20.92 -5.77 5.61
C THR A 360 -20.26 -5.45 6.94
N LYS A 361 -18.94 -5.27 6.91
CA LYS A 361 -18.11 -5.00 8.08
C LYS A 361 -17.14 -3.86 7.83
N THR A 362 -16.79 -3.15 8.90
CA THR A 362 -15.77 -2.11 8.98
C THR A 362 -14.54 -2.62 9.74
N LEU A 363 -13.41 -1.94 9.57
CA LEU A 363 -12.14 -2.27 10.19
C LEU A 363 -11.33 -0.98 10.40
N VAL A 364 -10.71 -0.79 11.57
CA VAL A 364 -9.65 0.23 11.71
C VAL A 364 -8.40 -0.31 11.05
N HIS A 365 -7.89 0.38 10.04
CA HIS A 365 -6.66 -0.05 9.36
C HIS A 365 -5.45 0.10 10.30
N CYS A 366 -4.44 -0.73 10.10
CA CYS A 366 -3.33 -0.91 11.02
C CYS A 366 -2.56 0.37 11.34
N GLU A 367 -2.42 1.29 10.38
CA GLU A 367 -1.77 2.59 10.57
C GLU A 367 -2.57 3.49 11.53
N ALA A 368 -3.89 3.58 11.36
CA ALA A 368 -4.76 4.34 12.25
C ALA A 368 -4.90 3.67 13.62
N ASN A 369 -4.91 2.33 13.67
CA ASN A 369 -4.93 1.55 14.90
C ASN A 369 -3.64 1.76 15.71
N LEU A 370 -2.48 1.78 15.03
CA LEU A 370 -1.20 2.05 15.65
C LEU A 370 -1.11 3.50 16.12
N HIS A 371 -1.59 4.47 15.32
CA HIS A 371 -1.70 5.87 15.72
C HIS A 371 -2.49 6.03 17.02
N SER A 372 -3.74 5.53 17.06
CA SER A 372 -4.61 5.60 18.25
C SER A 372 -3.98 4.97 19.49
N HIS A 373 -3.26 3.85 19.33
CA HIS A 373 -2.52 3.23 20.42
C HIS A 373 -1.39 4.13 20.96
N LEU A 374 -0.65 4.82 20.08
CA LEU A 374 0.43 5.72 20.48
C LEU A 374 -0.11 6.94 21.23
N ILE A 375 -1.21 7.54 20.76
CA ILE A 375 -1.89 8.64 21.46
C ILE A 375 -2.33 8.18 22.86
N THR A 376 -3.01 7.03 22.95
CA THR A 376 -3.48 6.47 24.23
C THR A 376 -2.33 6.16 25.19
N ALA A 377 -1.17 5.77 24.66
CA ALA A 377 0.03 5.51 25.44
C ALA A 377 0.81 6.79 25.80
N GLY A 378 0.34 7.98 25.40
CA GLY A 378 1.01 9.26 25.64
C GLY A 378 2.30 9.45 24.83
N LYS A 379 2.51 8.66 23.77
CA LYS A 379 3.67 8.77 22.87
C LYS A 379 3.35 9.74 21.74
N THR A 380 3.34 11.03 22.04
CA THR A 380 2.90 12.10 21.12
C THR A 380 3.98 13.12 20.83
N ARG A 381 5.22 12.90 21.30
CA ARG A 381 6.32 13.84 21.11
C ARG A 381 7.45 13.19 20.30
N PRO A 382 8.21 13.97 19.52
CA PRO A 382 9.36 13.46 18.78
C PRO A 382 10.32 12.64 19.65
N CYS A 383 10.62 13.09 20.87
CA CYS A 383 11.54 12.42 21.80
C CYS A 383 11.11 11.02 22.25
N ASP A 384 9.84 10.64 22.04
CA ASP A 384 9.32 9.31 22.32
C ASP A 384 9.70 8.29 21.24
N PHE A 385 10.21 8.79 20.10
CA PHE A 385 10.55 7.99 18.92
C PHE A 385 12.05 7.93 18.68
N TRP A 386 12.48 6.85 18.04
CA TRP A 386 13.86 6.74 17.62
C TRP A 386 14.17 7.80 16.56
N ASN A 387 15.33 8.45 16.70
CA ASN A 387 15.78 9.54 15.83
C ASN A 387 14.87 10.78 15.82
N ASP A 388 14.02 10.94 16.84
CA ASP A 388 13.04 12.02 16.96
C ASP A 388 12.06 12.10 15.77
N VAL A 389 11.76 10.95 15.13
CA VAL A 389 10.90 10.86 13.94
C VAL A 389 9.53 10.27 14.29
N MET A 390 8.48 11.09 14.24
CA MET A 390 7.07 10.67 14.38
C MET A 390 6.52 10.14 13.06
N PHE A 391 7.03 9.01 12.58
CA PHE A 391 6.63 8.41 11.31
C PHE A 391 6.09 7.00 11.49
N ILE A 392 4.88 6.75 11.00
CA ILE A 392 4.26 5.43 10.97
C ILE A 392 4.52 4.78 9.60
N ALA A 393 5.40 3.79 9.59
CA ALA A 393 5.79 3.08 8.39
C ALA A 393 4.81 1.96 8.07
N THR A 394 4.33 1.88 6.83
CA THR A 394 3.39 0.85 6.40
C THR A 394 3.95 -0.07 5.31
N SER A 395 3.52 -1.33 5.26
CA SER A 395 3.97 -2.31 4.26
C SER A 395 3.53 -1.95 2.83
N LYS A 396 2.49 -1.12 2.75
CA LYS A 396 1.94 -0.48 1.57
C LYS A 396 1.48 0.91 1.94
N PRO A 397 1.59 1.91 1.03
CA PRO A 397 1.10 3.26 1.31
C PRO A 397 -0.32 3.30 1.87
N PRO A 398 -0.64 4.27 2.73
CA PRO A 398 -1.98 4.47 3.26
C PRO A 398 -3.04 4.53 2.16
N CYS A 399 -4.22 3.99 2.44
CA CYS A 399 -5.36 4.17 1.56
C CYS A 399 -5.91 5.60 1.60
N ARG A 400 -6.89 5.91 0.74
CA ARG A 400 -7.49 7.25 0.67
C ARG A 400 -8.10 7.69 2.01
N LEU A 401 -8.81 6.80 2.71
CA LEU A 401 -9.46 7.13 3.98
C LEU A 401 -8.45 7.30 5.11
N CYS A 402 -7.41 6.45 5.15
CA CYS A 402 -6.30 6.64 6.07
C CYS A 402 -5.53 7.93 5.77
N TYR A 403 -5.37 8.30 4.50
CA TYR A 403 -4.77 9.58 4.13
C TYR A 403 -5.54 10.75 4.72
N TYR A 404 -6.87 10.82 4.51
CA TYR A 404 -7.68 11.89 5.11
C TYR A 404 -7.65 11.87 6.64
N TYR A 405 -7.67 10.69 7.27
CA TYR A 405 -7.48 10.57 8.72
C TYR A 405 -6.16 11.18 9.23
N PHE A 406 -5.06 11.02 8.49
CA PHE A 406 -3.77 11.61 8.85
C PHE A 406 -3.59 13.07 8.36
N GLN A 407 -4.59 13.66 7.71
CA GLN A 407 -4.60 15.10 7.37
C GLN A 407 -5.30 15.96 8.43
N ASP A 408 -5.78 15.34 9.50
CA ASP A 408 -6.28 16.01 10.69
C ASP A 408 -5.30 17.10 11.18
N GLY A 409 -5.83 18.27 11.48
CA GLY A 409 -5.06 19.45 11.91
C GLY A 409 -4.32 19.23 13.22
N ASP A 410 -4.83 18.33 14.07
CA ASP A 410 -4.24 17.99 15.37
C ASP A 410 -3.26 16.80 15.30
N ASN A 411 -3.01 16.25 14.11
CA ASN A 411 -2.13 15.09 13.91
C ASN A 411 -0.71 15.49 13.49
N ASP A 412 0.26 15.21 14.37
CA ASP A 412 1.69 15.40 14.10
C ASP A 412 2.37 14.19 13.43
N PHE A 413 1.69 13.04 13.32
CA PHE A 413 2.30 11.84 12.74
C PHE A 413 2.35 11.88 11.23
N GLN A 414 3.54 11.59 10.71
CA GLN A 414 3.79 11.42 9.29
C GLN A 414 3.54 9.97 8.85
N VAL A 415 3.03 9.82 7.64
CA VAL A 415 2.88 8.55 6.95
C VAL A 415 3.38 8.67 5.51
N GLN A 416 3.61 7.53 4.87
CA GLN A 416 3.88 7.49 3.44
C GLN A 416 2.78 8.19 2.62
N LEU A 417 3.17 8.85 1.53
CA LEU A 417 2.21 9.37 0.55
C LEU A 417 1.29 8.28 0.02
N SER A 418 -0.01 8.53 0.06
CA SER A 418 -1.10 7.60 -0.25
C SER A 418 -1.06 7.07 -1.69
N HIS A 419 -1.56 5.84 -1.89
CA HIS A 419 -1.87 5.34 -3.23
C HIS A 419 -3.28 5.75 -3.71
N MET A 420 -4.06 6.48 -2.90
CA MET A 420 -5.38 7.06 -3.19
C MET A 420 -6.50 6.07 -3.59
N ASN A 421 -6.33 4.77 -3.34
CA ASN A 421 -7.43 3.80 -3.53
C ASN A 421 -8.37 3.86 -2.32
N LEU A 422 -9.66 3.75 -2.61
CA LEU A 422 -10.71 3.68 -1.61
C LEU A 422 -10.99 2.22 -1.21
N TYR A 423 -10.88 1.92 0.08
CA TYR A 423 -11.30 0.65 0.67
C TYR A 423 -12.44 0.90 1.67
N PRO A 424 -13.71 0.66 1.30
CA PRO A 424 -14.86 0.99 2.14
C PRO A 424 -14.96 0.19 3.45
N ARG A 425 -14.19 -0.92 3.56
CA ARG A 425 -14.01 -1.69 4.81
C ARG A 425 -13.06 -0.89 5.72
N TRP A 426 -13.55 0.21 6.24
CA TRP A 426 -12.80 1.18 7.03
C TRP A 426 -13.70 1.84 8.08
N ARG A 427 -13.12 2.30 9.19
CA ARG A 427 -13.75 3.17 10.20
C ARG A 427 -12.67 3.89 11.00
N LEU A 428 -13.07 4.96 11.71
CA LEU A 428 -12.25 5.62 12.72
C LEU A 428 -11.90 4.68 13.90
N PRO A 429 -10.78 4.94 14.60
CA PRO A 429 -10.46 4.29 15.86
C PRO A 429 -11.61 4.39 16.89
N ASP A 430 -11.62 3.43 17.81
CA ASP A 430 -12.57 3.40 18.93
C ASP A 430 -12.14 4.42 20.00
N ILE A 431 -13.10 5.16 20.57
CA ILE A 431 -12.85 6.02 21.74
C ILE A 431 -12.74 5.13 22.98
N VAL A 432 -11.70 5.35 23.79
CA VAL A 432 -11.41 4.51 24.97
C VAL A 432 -12.30 4.88 26.16
N ASP A 433 -12.48 6.19 26.39
CA ASP A 433 -13.35 6.72 27.45
C ASP A 433 -14.55 7.44 26.84
N SER A 434 -15.74 6.86 27.01
CA SER A 434 -16.99 7.43 26.50
C SER A 434 -17.48 8.65 27.28
N ASN A 435 -16.78 9.04 28.34
CA ASN A 435 -17.05 10.29 29.06
C ASN A 435 -16.08 11.40 28.63
N ASP A 436 -15.12 11.11 27.75
CA ASP A 436 -14.22 12.11 27.18
C ASP A 436 -14.94 12.86 26.05
N GLU A 437 -15.70 13.88 26.44
CA GLU A 437 -16.45 14.75 25.53
C GLU A 437 -15.55 15.38 24.45
N ALA A 438 -14.29 15.70 24.77
CA ALA A 438 -13.35 16.27 23.81
C ALA A 438 -12.97 15.25 22.73
N SER A 439 -12.66 14.00 23.11
CA SER A 439 -12.39 12.92 22.15
C SER A 439 -13.62 12.58 21.29
N ILE A 440 -14.83 12.68 21.85
CA ILE A 440 -16.08 12.48 21.09
C ILE A 440 -16.26 13.58 20.06
N LEU A 441 -16.17 14.84 20.48
CA LEU A 441 -16.33 16.00 19.61
C LEU A 441 -15.30 15.99 18.48
N HIS A 442 -14.02 15.79 18.80
CA HIS A 442 -12.95 15.72 17.81
C HIS A 442 -13.17 14.57 16.80
N ARG A 443 -13.70 13.43 17.25
CA ARG A 443 -14.03 12.33 16.34
C ARG A 443 -15.21 12.67 15.41
N GLU A 444 -16.18 13.44 15.89
CA GLU A 444 -17.29 13.95 15.06
C GLU A 444 -16.80 14.96 14.03
N GLU A 445 -15.92 15.89 14.41
CA GLU A 445 -15.29 16.85 13.50
C GLU A 445 -14.47 16.12 12.42
N LEU A 446 -13.61 15.19 12.83
CA LEU A 446 -12.75 14.43 11.92
C LEU A 446 -13.54 13.60 10.89
N ILE A 447 -14.71 13.04 11.24
CA ILE A 447 -15.50 12.30 10.25
C ILE A 447 -16.14 13.23 9.22
N GLU A 448 -16.60 14.41 9.64
CA GLU A 448 -17.17 15.40 8.71
C GLU A 448 -16.08 15.94 7.78
N ASP A 449 -14.87 16.23 8.27
CA ASP A 449 -13.72 16.63 7.44
C ASP A 449 -13.37 15.55 6.39
N ILE A 450 -13.40 14.27 6.79
CA ILE A 450 -13.21 13.15 5.86
C ILE A 450 -14.34 13.14 4.81
N PHE A 451 -15.59 13.42 5.18
CA PHE A 451 -16.70 13.48 4.24
C PHE A 451 -16.54 14.62 3.25
N GLU A 452 -16.13 15.80 3.70
CA GLU A 452 -15.85 16.96 2.83
C GLU A 452 -14.73 16.64 1.83
N HIS A 453 -13.64 16.00 2.28
CA HIS A 453 -12.57 15.54 1.39
C HIS A 453 -13.06 14.50 0.37
N MET A 454 -13.95 13.58 0.78
CA MET A 454 -14.55 12.61 -0.13
C MET A 454 -15.47 13.29 -1.16
N GLN A 455 -16.29 14.25 -0.74
CA GLN A 455 -17.14 15.04 -1.62
C GLN A 455 -16.31 15.80 -2.65
N GLY A 456 -15.30 16.56 -2.22
CA GLY A 456 -14.37 17.25 -3.11
C GLY A 456 -13.67 16.30 -4.09
N SER A 457 -13.32 15.09 -3.64
CA SER A 457 -12.75 14.07 -4.52
C SER A 457 -13.72 13.57 -5.59
N ILE A 458 -14.99 13.37 -5.24
CA ILE A 458 -16.03 12.96 -6.19
C ILE A 458 -16.22 14.08 -7.22
N LEU A 459 -16.39 15.33 -6.77
CA LEU A 459 -16.56 16.49 -7.64
C LEU A 459 -15.37 16.67 -8.60
N ASN A 460 -14.14 16.48 -8.11
CA ASN A 460 -12.94 16.54 -8.95
C ASN A 460 -12.95 15.44 -10.03
N VAL A 461 -13.23 14.18 -9.68
CA VAL A 461 -13.30 13.10 -10.68
C VAL A 461 -14.45 13.34 -11.67
N LEU A 462 -15.58 13.88 -11.19
CA LEU A 462 -16.70 14.29 -12.03
C LEU A 462 -16.26 15.34 -13.05
N GLN A 463 -15.59 16.41 -12.65
CA GLN A 463 -15.14 17.47 -13.57
C GLN A 463 -14.07 16.98 -14.55
N GLU A 464 -12.97 16.44 -14.01
CA GLU A 464 -11.79 16.05 -14.79
C GLU A 464 -12.04 14.84 -15.70
N LYS A 465 -13.10 14.07 -15.41
CA LYS A 465 -13.41 12.78 -16.07
C LYS A 465 -12.23 11.80 -16.04
N PHE A 466 -11.32 11.97 -15.08
CA PHE A 466 -10.10 11.18 -14.95
C PHE A 466 -10.10 10.42 -13.63
N PRO A 467 -9.99 9.07 -13.65
CA PRO A 467 -10.08 8.27 -12.45
C PRO A 467 -8.84 8.48 -11.56
N GLN A 468 -9.07 8.70 -10.27
CA GLN A 468 -8.03 8.78 -9.25
C GLN A 468 -7.86 7.43 -8.55
N TRP A 469 -7.03 6.56 -9.12
CA TRP A 469 -6.87 5.19 -8.66
C TRP A 469 -5.53 4.60 -9.10
N LYS A 470 -5.04 3.60 -8.35
CA LYS A 470 -3.86 2.79 -8.66
C LYS A 470 -4.23 1.31 -8.75
N ARG A 471 -3.84 0.62 -9.83
CA ARG A 471 -4.12 -0.82 -9.99
C ARG A 471 -3.47 -1.66 -8.89
N ASN A 472 -2.20 -1.41 -8.67
CA ASN A 472 -1.39 -2.11 -7.69
C ASN A 472 -1.09 -1.15 -6.55
N ASP A 473 -1.70 -1.38 -5.38
CA ASP A 473 -1.55 -0.56 -4.17
C ASP A 473 -0.14 -0.57 -3.55
N SER A 474 0.76 -1.39 -4.07
CA SER A 474 2.12 -1.56 -3.59
C SER A 474 3.09 -0.64 -4.34
N ARG A 475 4.13 -0.17 -3.65
CA ARG A 475 5.27 0.49 -4.29
C ARG A 475 6.13 -0.59 -4.95
N THR A 476 6.33 -0.48 -6.26
CA THR A 476 7.18 -1.36 -7.06
C THR A 476 8.27 -0.62 -7.81
N ASP A 477 8.33 0.69 -7.69
CA ASP A 477 9.30 1.50 -8.40
C ASP A 477 10.64 1.37 -7.72
N SER A 478 11.40 0.39 -8.20
CA SER A 478 12.83 0.19 -7.95
C SER A 478 13.69 1.26 -8.61
N ARG A 479 13.17 2.50 -8.77
CA ARG A 479 13.99 3.63 -9.21
C ARG A 479 15.00 3.88 -8.10
N GLY A 480 16.26 3.54 -8.37
CA GLY A 480 17.38 4.12 -7.65
C GLY A 480 17.22 5.64 -7.63
N CYS A 481 17.73 6.28 -6.59
CA CYS A 481 17.54 7.68 -6.22
C CYS A 481 18.05 8.73 -7.25
N THR A 482 18.24 8.38 -8.52
CA THR A 482 19.04 9.19 -9.47
C THR A 482 18.33 9.62 -10.75
N ASP A 483 17.13 9.15 -11.09
CA ASP A 483 16.48 9.57 -12.36
C ASP A 483 15.20 10.40 -12.17
N ILE A 484 15.39 11.72 -12.26
CA ILE A 484 14.37 12.76 -12.36
C ILE A 484 13.85 12.80 -13.79
N ARG A 485 13.04 11.82 -14.20
CA ARG A 485 12.23 11.95 -15.42
C ARG A 485 10.81 11.46 -15.20
N GLU A 486 9.86 12.37 -15.42
CA GLU A 486 8.42 12.14 -15.44
C GLU A 486 8.10 11.12 -16.53
N GLY A 487 7.66 9.94 -16.11
CA GLY A 487 7.28 8.87 -17.02
C GLY A 487 5.77 8.81 -17.14
N ALA A 488 5.27 9.38 -18.23
CA ALA A 488 4.01 9.10 -18.92
C ALA A 488 3.02 8.17 -18.20
N ASP A 489 2.09 8.76 -17.43
CA ASP A 489 0.75 8.17 -17.32
C ASP A 489 0.08 8.36 -18.68
N SER A 490 -0.39 7.26 -19.26
CA SER A 490 -1.17 7.25 -20.49
C SER A 490 -2.35 8.23 -20.36
N ARG A 491 -2.23 9.38 -21.04
CA ARG A 491 -3.14 10.52 -21.03
C ARG A 491 -3.22 11.34 -19.74
N THR A 492 -2.10 11.67 -19.12
CA THR A 492 -2.06 12.93 -18.34
C THR A 492 -2.20 14.08 -19.35
N PRO A 493 -3.25 14.91 -19.33
CA PRO A 493 -3.19 16.19 -20.02
C PRO A 493 -2.07 16.98 -19.34
N THR A 494 -1.07 17.41 -20.09
CA THR A 494 -0.29 18.59 -19.73
C THR A 494 -1.25 19.77 -19.85
N GLY A 495 -2.08 19.96 -18.82
CA GLY A 495 -2.87 21.15 -18.65
C GLY A 495 -1.94 22.28 -18.27
N GLU A 496 -1.48 23.03 -19.28
CA GLU A 496 -1.03 24.39 -19.08
C GLU A 496 -2.15 25.20 -18.39
N HIS A 497 -1.76 26.08 -17.47
CA HIS A 497 -2.58 26.99 -16.66
C HIS A 497 -3.08 26.47 -15.31
N TYR A 498 -2.14 26.32 -14.36
CA TYR A 498 -2.41 26.74 -12.98
C TYR A 498 -2.14 28.25 -12.89
N MET A 499 -3.15 29.07 -13.18
CA MET A 499 -3.18 30.47 -12.72
C MET A 499 -3.86 30.45 -11.35
N GLN A 500 -3.11 30.84 -10.32
CA GLN A 500 -3.67 31.15 -9.01
C GLN A 500 -4.78 32.22 -9.18
N PRO A 501 -5.89 32.15 -8.43
CA PRO A 501 -6.82 33.27 -8.38
C PRO A 501 -6.12 34.47 -7.71
N PRO A 502 -6.21 35.68 -8.27
CA PRO A 502 -5.69 36.87 -7.63
C PRO A 502 -6.54 37.17 -6.39
N VAL A 503 -5.86 37.32 -5.25
CA VAL A 503 -6.40 37.99 -4.07
C VAL A 503 -6.26 39.49 -4.33
N MET A 504 -7.38 40.17 -4.57
CA MET A 504 -7.55 41.62 -4.50
C MET A 504 -9.05 41.86 -4.27
N ASP A 505 -9.55 42.71 -3.40
CA ASP A 505 -9.06 43.46 -2.24
C ASP A 505 -10.31 44.16 -1.69
N ASP A 506 -10.37 44.45 -0.40
CA ASP A 506 -11.20 45.55 0.11
C ASP A 506 -10.34 46.29 1.14
N ASP A 507 -9.51 47.23 0.64
CA ASP A 507 -9.38 48.58 1.18
C ASP A 507 -8.18 49.33 0.56
N GLY A 508 -8.49 50.34 -0.25
CA GLY A 508 -7.88 51.67 -0.08
C GLY A 508 -6.56 52.00 -0.79
N TYR A 509 -6.68 52.91 -1.75
CA TYR A 509 -5.67 53.85 -2.27
C TYR A 509 -4.77 53.43 -3.45
N VAL A 510 -5.19 53.95 -4.60
CA VAL A 510 -4.38 54.24 -5.78
C VAL A 510 -3.28 55.25 -5.45
N THR A 511 -2.04 54.93 -5.81
CA THR A 511 -1.07 55.89 -6.38
C THR A 511 -0.14 55.20 -7.36
N ASP A 512 -0.44 55.46 -8.63
CA ASP A 512 0.45 55.67 -9.78
C ASP A 512 1.99 55.65 -9.64
N LEU A 513 2.59 55.12 -10.73
CA LEU A 513 3.82 55.55 -11.44
C LEU A 513 5.12 54.71 -11.35
N CYS A 514 5.67 54.57 -12.57
CA CYS A 514 7.06 54.37 -12.99
C CYS A 514 7.62 52.93 -13.21
N THR A 515 7.51 52.55 -14.48
CA THR A 515 8.60 52.08 -15.37
C THR A 515 10.03 52.32 -14.85
N ASP A 516 10.86 51.27 -14.81
CA ASP A 516 11.94 51.01 -15.79
C ASP A 516 12.98 49.99 -15.26
N THR A 517 13.20 48.96 -16.09
CA THR A 517 14.48 48.50 -16.68
C THR A 517 15.76 48.33 -15.83
N PHE A 518 16.53 47.30 -16.25
CA PHE A 518 17.90 46.86 -15.87
C PHE A 518 17.96 45.86 -14.71
N GLY A 519 18.69 44.75 -14.77
CA GLY A 519 19.73 44.28 -15.70
C GLY A 519 20.50 43.15 -15.00
N LEU A 520 21.12 42.30 -15.82
CA LEU A 520 21.87 41.08 -15.51
C LEU A 520 22.92 41.12 -14.38
N ALA A 521 23.15 39.90 -13.87
CA ALA A 521 24.40 39.26 -13.42
C ALA A 521 24.89 39.51 -11.98
N HIS A 522 24.86 38.44 -11.16
CA HIS A 522 25.98 37.49 -11.11
C HIS A 522 25.53 36.08 -10.70
#